data_AF-A0A7C7VSC2-F1
#
_entry.id   AF-A0A7C7VSC2-F1
#
_cell.length_a   1.000
_cell.length_b   1.000
_cell.length_c   1.000
_cell.angle_alpha   90.00
_cell.angle_beta   90.00
_cell.angle_gamma   90.00
#
_symmetry.space_group_name_H-M   'P 1'
#
loop_
_entity.id
_entity.type
_entity.pdbx_description
1 polymer ?
#
loop_
_entity_poly.entity_id
_entity_poly.type
_entity_poly.pdbx_seq_one_letter_code
_entity_poly.pdbx_strand_id
1 'polypeptide(L)'
;MDEIIKVREKWRGTKGGTYYYIRENNILRHISEYAINRTKVRESRRGPTIEYEVPIHRIKAKKIYEMSFTNSGYFLHSAGKYDAFLHGKYPGIPNYDLMKEVKREELKELQIEVKNALLKKAIRELKRDYSIMIDQLKDYSKKLNFELFFAGHAQRTADIFYDLEYGLMACLSLPDDEKRLRSLETPMRWIYQLWIMKLICEALDIKKIEKDEWEEKPDWWIGQGRPSPTFVATNFDSYSLWFEFQPSRAAHLIGLFLGKRVPIRPDIAVCKGRFRDAKELQKIDLIVECKNEDFDVWKEEIETQIIPYFEGFKPTNMILVSMKQIPVTFKQKLEKVGIRAIGNLAPNDMAAIEEFKRVVKEILS
;
A
#
# COMPACT_ATOMS: atom_id res chain seq x y z
N MET A 1 2.49 11.18 46.70
CA MET A 1 2.40 10.17 45.62
C MET A 1 2.18 10.93 44.33
N ASP A 2 2.97 10.66 43.30
CA ASP A 2 2.67 11.20 41.97
C ASP A 2 1.32 10.67 41.51
N GLU A 3 0.42 11.56 41.10
CA GLU A 3 -0.86 11.17 40.53
C GLU A 3 -0.61 10.50 39.16
N ILE A 4 -1.21 9.34 38.94
CA ILE A 4 -0.98 8.48 37.78
C ILE A 4 -2.29 8.30 37.02
N ILE A 5 -2.26 8.48 35.70
CA ILE A 5 -3.35 8.05 34.82
C ILE A 5 -3.03 6.69 34.22
N LYS A 6 -4.09 5.91 33.95
CA LYS A 6 -4.01 4.73 33.10
C LYS A 6 -4.37 5.13 31.68
N VAL A 7 -3.67 4.56 30.70
CA VAL A 7 -3.97 4.71 29.26
C VAL A 7 -3.95 3.34 28.61
N ARG A 8 -5.04 2.95 27.93
CA ARG A 8 -5.18 1.61 27.32
C ARG A 8 -5.21 1.65 25.80
N GLU A 9 -4.25 0.98 25.19
CA GLU A 9 -4.15 0.80 23.75
C GLU A 9 -4.68 -0.57 23.30
N LYS A 10 -5.26 -0.61 22.10
CA LYS A 10 -5.65 -1.85 21.43
C LYS A 10 -4.67 -2.12 20.30
N TRP A 11 -3.78 -3.09 20.49
CA TRP A 11 -2.73 -3.40 19.52
C TRP A 11 -3.24 -4.37 18.45
N ARG A 12 -4.06 -3.85 17.54
CA ARG A 12 -4.79 -4.63 16.51
C ARG A 12 -4.43 -4.23 15.07
N GLY A 13 -3.32 -3.51 14.88
CA GLY A 13 -2.95 -2.93 13.59
C GLY A 13 -3.89 -1.79 13.19
N THR A 14 -4.12 -1.63 11.88
CA THR A 14 -4.97 -0.57 11.30
C THR A 14 -6.44 -0.98 11.17
N LYS A 15 -6.88 -2.04 11.88
CA LYS A 15 -8.29 -2.49 11.91
C LYS A 15 -8.76 -2.69 13.35
N GLY A 16 -9.35 -1.66 13.94
CA GLY A 16 -9.82 -1.68 15.34
C GLY A 16 -8.74 -1.37 16.38
N GLY A 17 -7.57 -0.87 15.94
CA GLY A 17 -6.49 -0.46 16.83
C GLY A 17 -6.69 0.95 17.39
N THR A 18 -6.08 1.22 18.56
CA THR A 18 -6.10 2.53 19.22
C THR A 18 -4.75 2.75 19.87
N TYR A 19 -4.11 3.88 19.57
CA TYR A 19 -2.76 4.23 19.99
C TYR A 19 -2.72 5.68 20.48
N TYR A 20 -1.88 5.99 21.47
CA TYR A 20 -1.79 7.33 22.05
C TYR A 20 -0.38 7.90 21.96
N TYR A 21 -0.34 9.20 21.66
CA TYR A 21 0.89 9.94 21.46
C TYR A 21 0.85 11.25 22.25
N ILE A 22 1.96 11.61 22.87
CA ILE A 22 2.15 12.90 23.52
C ILE A 22 2.82 13.85 22.54
N ARG A 23 2.24 15.04 22.39
CA ARG A 23 2.82 16.09 21.56
C ARG A 23 3.86 16.90 22.33
N GLU A 24 5.05 17.00 21.75
CA GLU A 24 6.10 17.95 22.12
C GLU A 24 6.49 18.75 20.88
N ASN A 25 6.20 20.05 20.89
CA ASN A 25 6.29 20.90 19.69
C ASN A 25 5.45 20.32 18.54
N ASN A 26 6.08 19.91 17.45
CA ASN A 26 5.45 19.23 16.31
C ASN A 26 5.71 17.71 16.30
N ILE A 27 6.36 17.15 17.33
CA ILE A 27 6.71 15.73 17.40
C ILE A 27 5.69 14.99 18.26
N LEU A 28 5.19 13.87 17.74
CA LEU A 28 4.35 12.91 18.44
C LEU A 28 5.21 11.74 18.93
N ARG A 29 5.39 11.65 20.25
CA ARG A 29 6.08 10.54 20.91
C ARG A 29 5.06 9.57 21.48
N HIS A 30 5.28 8.28 21.27
CA HIS A 30 4.36 7.26 21.75
C HIS A 30 4.22 7.30 23.29
N ILE A 31 3.03 7.03 23.82
CA ILE A 31 2.73 7.15 25.25
C ILE A 31 3.65 6.31 26.14
N SER A 32 4.20 5.21 25.61
CA SER A 32 5.14 4.34 26.33
C SER A 32 6.41 5.05 26.79
N GLU A 33 6.86 6.11 26.10
CA GLU A 33 8.05 6.88 26.47
C GLU A 33 7.84 7.68 27.78
N TYR A 34 6.59 7.86 28.20
CA TYR A 34 6.23 8.59 29.42
C TYR A 34 5.81 7.65 30.56
N ALA A 35 5.47 6.41 30.22
CA ALA A 35 4.97 5.43 31.17
C ALA A 35 6.06 4.94 32.13
N ILE A 36 5.68 4.65 33.37
CA ILE A 36 6.55 3.97 34.35
C ILE A 36 6.28 2.47 34.39
N ASN A 37 5.15 2.04 33.85
CA ASN A 37 4.75 0.64 33.80
C ASN A 37 3.98 0.35 32.51
N ARG A 38 4.11 -0.88 32.02
CA ARG A 38 3.43 -1.41 30.82
C ARG A 38 2.92 -2.81 31.11
N THR A 39 1.60 -2.98 31.10
CA THR A 39 0.96 -4.25 31.46
C THR A 39 0.04 -4.73 30.35
N LYS A 40 0.13 -6.00 29.98
CA LYS A 40 -0.88 -6.64 29.12
C LYS A 40 -2.10 -7.00 29.98
N VAL A 41 -3.19 -6.25 29.83
CA VAL A 41 -4.41 -6.42 30.64
C VAL A 41 -5.45 -7.35 30.00
N ARG A 42 -5.33 -7.59 28.70
CA ARG A 42 -6.21 -8.52 27.97
C ARG A 42 -5.52 -9.06 26.73
N GLU A 43 -5.79 -10.32 26.42
CA GLU A 43 -5.48 -10.93 25.13
C GLU A 43 -6.77 -11.19 24.36
N SER A 44 -6.78 -10.97 23.05
CA SER A 44 -7.91 -11.29 22.18
C SER A 44 -7.42 -11.90 20.87
N ARG A 45 -8.30 -12.56 20.12
CA ARG A 45 -7.94 -13.10 18.79
C ARG A 45 -7.37 -12.06 17.82
N ARG A 46 -7.64 -10.77 18.04
CA ARG A 46 -7.16 -9.66 17.20
C ARG A 46 -5.89 -8.99 17.73
N GLY A 47 -5.37 -9.44 18.86
CA GLY A 47 -4.20 -8.87 19.54
C GLY A 47 -4.50 -8.35 20.95
N PRO A 48 -3.45 -7.89 21.66
CA PRO A 48 -3.54 -7.55 23.06
C PRO A 48 -4.10 -6.15 23.31
N THR A 49 -4.60 -5.94 24.52
CA THR A 49 -4.78 -4.61 25.10
C THR A 49 -3.65 -4.34 26.07
N ILE A 50 -2.94 -3.24 25.85
CA ILE A 50 -1.80 -2.81 26.65
C ILE A 50 -2.23 -1.61 27.49
N GLU A 51 -1.98 -1.65 28.80
CA GLU A 51 -2.18 -0.54 29.72
C GLU A 51 -0.84 0.08 30.08
N TYR A 52 -0.78 1.41 30.05
CA TYR A 52 0.34 2.21 30.50
C TYR A 52 -0.06 3.00 31.74
N GLU A 53 0.83 3.01 32.73
CA GLU A 53 0.71 3.88 33.90
C GLU A 53 1.62 5.09 33.69
N VAL A 54 1.02 6.27 33.56
CA VAL A 54 1.71 7.51 33.16
C VAL A 54 1.58 8.54 34.29
N PRO A 55 2.70 8.95 34.92
CA PRO A 55 2.67 10.02 35.92
C PRO A 55 2.22 11.34 35.29
N ILE A 56 1.22 11.99 35.88
CA ILE A 56 0.63 13.22 35.34
C ILE A 56 1.67 14.33 35.23
N HIS A 57 2.61 14.44 36.18
CA HIS A 57 3.65 15.49 36.13
C HIS A 57 4.47 15.47 34.84
N ARG A 58 4.62 14.31 34.17
CA ARG A 58 5.37 14.18 32.90
C ARG A 58 4.61 14.73 31.69
N ILE A 59 3.28 14.87 31.80
CA ILE A 59 2.37 15.17 30.69
C ILE A 59 1.38 16.31 30.99
N LYS A 60 1.44 16.93 32.18
CA LYS A 60 0.42 17.89 32.69
C LYS A 60 0.11 19.03 31.72
N ALA A 61 1.12 19.57 31.03
CA ALA A 61 0.97 20.66 30.07
C ALA A 61 0.87 20.21 28.61
N LYS A 62 0.86 18.89 28.34
CA LYS A 62 0.97 18.32 27.00
C LYS A 62 -0.38 17.85 26.49
N LYS A 63 -0.57 17.92 25.17
CA LYS A 63 -1.71 17.29 24.48
C LYS A 63 -1.45 15.80 24.27
N ILE A 64 -2.49 15.00 24.45
CA ILE A 64 -2.51 13.56 24.17
C ILE A 64 -3.35 13.37 22.90
N TYR A 65 -2.74 12.85 21.84
CA TYR A 65 -3.40 12.49 20.60
C TYR A 65 -3.78 11.01 20.66
N GLU A 66 -5.04 10.72 20.38
CA GLU A 66 -5.51 9.39 20.07
C GLU A 66 -5.50 9.21 18.55
N MET A 67 -4.85 8.14 18.12
CA MET A 67 -4.84 7.67 16.73
C MET A 67 -5.50 6.29 16.71
N SER A 68 -6.71 6.21 16.18
CA SER A 68 -7.53 4.99 16.21
C SER A 68 -8.06 4.59 14.85
N PHE A 69 -8.50 3.34 14.75
CA PHE A 69 -9.01 2.76 13.52
C PHE A 69 -10.34 2.06 13.78
N THR A 70 -11.29 2.26 12.88
CA THR A 70 -12.51 1.44 12.86
C THR A 70 -12.17 -0.01 12.49
N ASN A 71 -13.12 -0.93 12.67
CA ASN A 71 -12.94 -2.33 12.22
C ASN A 71 -12.80 -2.45 10.70
N SER A 72 -13.31 -1.48 9.94
CA SER A 72 -13.15 -1.38 8.48
C SER A 72 -11.84 -0.71 8.08
N GLY A 73 -11.11 -0.12 9.04
CA GLY A 73 -9.80 0.48 8.84
C GLY A 73 -9.80 1.96 8.48
N TYR A 74 -10.93 2.66 8.66
CA TYR A 74 -10.96 4.13 8.63
C TYR A 74 -10.15 4.69 9.78
N PHE A 75 -9.26 5.64 9.47
CA PHE A 75 -8.41 6.33 10.42
C PHE A 75 -9.20 7.44 11.13
N LEU A 76 -9.13 7.46 12.45
CA LEU A 76 -9.80 8.40 13.33
C LEU A 76 -8.75 9.04 14.24
N HIS A 77 -8.92 10.32 14.53
CA HIS A 77 -7.96 11.09 15.30
C HIS A 77 -8.63 12.12 16.19
N SER A 78 -8.28 12.10 17.47
CA SER A 78 -8.78 13.04 18.46
C SER A 78 -7.63 13.46 19.38
N ALA A 79 -7.80 14.57 20.10
CA ALA A 79 -6.81 15.02 21.07
C ALA A 79 -7.48 15.60 22.30
N GLY A 80 -6.86 15.35 23.45
CA GLY A 80 -7.27 15.88 24.75
C GLY A 80 -6.06 16.09 25.66
N LYS A 81 -6.30 16.11 26.96
CA LYS A 81 -5.25 16.15 27.99
C LYS A 81 -5.43 14.98 28.96
N TYR A 82 -4.59 14.94 29.99
CA TYR A 82 -4.62 13.87 31.00
C TYR A 82 -5.96 13.82 31.77
N ASP A 83 -6.68 14.94 31.89
CA ASP A 83 -7.98 15.04 32.52
C ASP A 83 -9.06 14.20 31.83
N ALA A 84 -8.96 14.00 30.51
CA ALA A 84 -9.84 13.07 29.79
C ALA A 84 -9.74 11.64 30.34
N PHE A 85 -8.56 11.21 30.79
CA PHE A 85 -8.34 9.88 31.34
C PHE A 85 -8.71 9.78 32.82
N LEU A 86 -8.63 10.89 33.57
CA LEU A 86 -9.11 10.95 34.95
C LEU A 86 -10.64 10.85 35.05
N HIS A 87 -11.35 11.49 34.12
CA HIS A 87 -12.82 11.50 34.08
C HIS A 87 -13.42 10.44 33.17
N GLY A 88 -12.60 9.47 32.72
CA GLY A 88 -13.05 8.36 31.89
C GLY A 88 -13.96 7.40 32.67
N LYS A 89 -15.07 6.98 32.05
CA LYS A 89 -16.01 6.01 32.67
C LYS A 89 -15.34 4.67 33.01
N TYR A 90 -14.31 4.30 32.27
CA TYR A 90 -13.58 3.04 32.43
C TYR A 90 -12.08 3.31 32.55
N PRO A 91 -11.35 2.57 33.42
CA PRO A 91 -9.91 2.74 33.55
C PRO A 91 -9.19 2.63 32.21
N GLY A 92 -8.32 3.58 31.92
CA GLY A 92 -7.52 3.58 30.69
C GLY A 92 -8.23 4.04 29.43
N ILE A 93 -9.54 4.32 29.49
CA ILE A 93 -10.33 4.79 28.36
C ILE A 93 -10.68 6.26 28.61
N PRO A 94 -10.38 7.19 27.69
CA PRO A 94 -10.66 8.60 27.90
C PRO A 94 -12.18 8.85 27.92
N ASN A 95 -12.58 9.92 28.60
CA ASN A 95 -13.86 10.56 28.38
C ASN A 95 -13.83 11.26 27.03
N TYR A 96 -14.59 10.76 26.06
CA TYR A 96 -14.61 11.29 24.71
C TYR A 96 -15.25 12.68 24.61
N ASP A 97 -16.03 13.13 25.60
CA ASP A 97 -16.53 14.52 25.65
C ASP A 97 -15.38 15.53 25.88
N LEU A 98 -14.26 15.06 26.45
CA LEU A 98 -13.04 15.84 26.67
C LEU A 98 -11.99 15.63 25.56
N MET A 99 -12.26 14.74 24.61
CA MET A 99 -11.43 14.51 23.43
C MET A 99 -12.03 15.25 22.24
N LYS A 100 -11.26 16.13 21.61
CA LYS A 100 -11.73 16.91 20.45
C LYS A 100 -11.20 16.29 19.16
N GLU A 101 -12.04 16.25 18.14
CA GLU A 101 -11.59 15.88 16.80
C GLU A 101 -10.43 16.80 16.36
N VAL A 102 -9.36 16.19 15.87
CA VAL A 102 -8.20 16.91 15.33
C VAL A 102 -8.47 17.21 13.86
N LYS A 103 -8.28 18.44 13.42
CA LYS A 103 -8.44 18.78 12.00
C LYS A 103 -7.31 18.18 11.16
N ARG A 104 -7.58 17.86 9.88
CA ARG A 104 -6.57 17.29 8.99
C ARG A 104 -5.36 18.21 8.81
N GLU A 105 -5.58 19.52 8.78
CA GLU A 105 -4.52 20.52 8.65
C GLU A 105 -3.56 20.45 9.85
N GLU A 106 -4.09 20.27 11.07
CA GLU A 106 -3.26 20.12 12.27
C GLU A 106 -2.44 18.82 12.20
N LEU A 107 -2.98 17.72 11.67
CA LEU A 107 -2.22 16.48 11.51
C LEU A 107 -1.04 16.62 10.55
N LYS A 108 -1.17 17.42 9.49
CA LYS A 108 -0.11 17.62 8.49
C LYS A 108 1.12 18.34 9.06
N GLU A 109 0.94 19.10 10.13
CA GLU A 109 2.03 19.78 10.82
C GLU A 109 2.77 18.88 11.81
N LEU A 110 2.22 17.71 12.13
CA LEU A 110 2.76 16.79 13.12
C LEU A 110 3.64 15.71 12.50
N GLN A 111 4.64 15.25 13.25
CA GLN A 111 5.53 14.17 12.86
C GLN A 111 5.60 13.13 13.97
N ILE A 112 5.36 11.87 13.64
CA ILE A 112 5.60 10.77 14.57
C ILE A 112 7.10 10.56 14.69
N GLU A 113 7.59 10.44 15.93
CA GLU A 113 8.98 10.12 16.18
C GLU A 113 9.31 8.72 15.63
N VAL A 114 10.28 8.67 14.72
CA VAL A 114 10.80 7.45 14.12
C VAL A 114 12.26 7.28 14.50
N LYS A 115 12.64 6.10 14.98
CA LYS A 115 14.01 5.78 15.39
C LYS A 115 14.71 4.91 14.34
N ASN A 116 13.99 3.97 13.73
CA ASN A 116 14.48 3.02 12.75
C ASN A 116 14.95 3.67 11.43
N ALA A 117 16.16 3.33 10.98
CA ALA A 117 16.77 3.90 9.78
C ALA A 117 16.11 3.45 8.47
N LEU A 118 15.64 2.20 8.39
CA LEU A 118 14.93 1.68 7.22
C LEU A 118 13.57 2.38 7.07
N LEU A 119 12.83 2.57 8.16
CA LEU A 119 11.59 3.35 8.13
C LEU A 119 11.84 4.80 7.70
N LYS A 120 12.90 5.45 8.20
CA LYS A 120 13.29 6.79 7.72
C LYS A 120 13.64 6.81 6.23
N LYS A 121 14.28 5.75 5.70
CA LYS A 121 14.55 5.61 4.27
C LYS A 121 13.24 5.49 3.48
N ALA A 122 12.34 4.60 3.90
CA ALA A 122 11.04 4.39 3.25
C ALA A 122 10.17 5.66 3.23
N ILE A 123 10.11 6.41 4.34
CA ILE A 123 9.38 7.68 4.40
C ILE A 123 9.95 8.71 3.41
N ARG A 124 11.28 8.85 3.35
CA ARG A 124 11.92 9.78 2.41
C ARG A 124 11.67 9.38 0.96
N GLU A 125 11.74 8.08 0.67
CA GLU A 125 11.46 7.56 -0.66
C GLU A 125 10.00 7.76 -1.06
N LEU A 126 9.05 7.50 -0.16
CA LEU A 126 7.64 7.81 -0.38
C LEU A 126 7.42 9.29 -0.74
N LYS A 127 8.02 10.20 0.04
CA LYS A 127 7.88 11.65 -0.22
C LYS A 127 8.56 12.10 -1.50
N ARG A 128 9.66 11.47 -1.90
CA ARG A 128 10.48 11.88 -3.06
C ARG A 128 9.98 11.29 -4.37
N ASP A 129 9.79 9.98 -4.41
CA ASP A 129 9.55 9.25 -5.67
C ASP A 129 8.06 8.93 -5.84
N TYR A 130 7.39 8.46 -4.78
CA TYR A 130 6.00 8.06 -4.88
C TYR A 130 5.03 9.24 -5.01
N SER A 131 5.38 10.40 -4.46
CA SER A 131 4.63 11.65 -4.73
C SER A 131 4.54 11.94 -6.23
N ILE A 132 5.67 11.82 -6.95
CA ILE A 132 5.72 12.02 -8.39
C ILE A 132 4.87 10.97 -9.13
N MET A 133 4.93 9.70 -8.71
CA MET A 133 4.08 8.65 -9.30
C MET A 133 2.59 8.94 -9.09
N ILE A 134 2.19 9.37 -7.88
CA ILE A 134 0.82 9.74 -7.54
C ILE A 134 0.35 10.91 -8.41
N ASP A 135 1.17 11.97 -8.53
CA ASP A 135 0.82 13.14 -9.32
C ASP A 135 0.67 12.78 -10.80
N GLN A 136 1.59 11.98 -11.36
CA GLN A 136 1.48 11.48 -12.73
C GLN A 136 0.23 10.62 -12.95
N LEU A 137 -0.18 9.81 -11.95
CA LEU A 137 -1.40 9.02 -12.02
C LEU A 137 -2.65 9.91 -11.97
N LYS A 138 -2.68 10.92 -11.11
CA LYS A 138 -3.78 11.91 -11.02
C LYS A 138 -3.92 12.71 -12.32
N ASP A 139 -2.81 13.17 -12.88
CA ASP A 139 -2.79 13.89 -14.15
C ASP A 139 -3.28 13.00 -15.30
N TYR A 140 -2.87 11.73 -15.31
CA TYR A 140 -3.32 10.76 -16.30
C TYR A 140 -4.83 10.46 -16.18
N SER A 141 -5.31 10.26 -14.96
CA SER A 141 -6.75 10.11 -14.64
C SER A 141 -7.56 11.30 -15.09
N LYS A 142 -7.09 12.52 -14.83
CA LYS A 142 -7.72 13.76 -15.30
C LYS A 142 -7.71 13.87 -16.83
N LYS A 143 -6.58 13.53 -17.48
CA LYS A 143 -6.42 13.59 -18.94
C LYS A 143 -7.40 12.67 -19.67
N LEU A 144 -7.61 11.45 -19.16
CA LEU A 144 -8.50 10.46 -19.77
C LEU A 144 -9.89 10.42 -19.14
N ASN A 145 -10.17 11.32 -18.19
CA ASN A 145 -11.45 11.46 -17.49
C ASN A 145 -11.98 10.14 -16.89
N PHE A 146 -11.12 9.43 -16.16
CA PHE A 146 -11.50 8.25 -15.37
C PHE A 146 -11.19 8.46 -13.90
N GLU A 147 -11.81 7.68 -13.01
CA GLU A 147 -11.57 7.72 -11.56
C GLU A 147 -10.80 6.48 -11.08
N LEU A 148 -10.01 6.59 -10.02
CA LEU A 148 -9.42 5.42 -9.37
C LEU A 148 -10.29 5.03 -8.18
N PHE A 149 -10.90 3.85 -8.22
CA PHE A 149 -11.73 3.34 -7.14
C PHE A 149 -10.97 2.30 -6.30
N PHE A 150 -10.56 2.68 -5.09
CA PHE A 150 -9.82 1.81 -4.18
C PHE A 150 -10.77 0.96 -3.32
N ALA A 151 -10.83 -0.34 -3.60
CA ALA A 151 -11.75 -1.27 -2.95
C ALA A 151 -11.11 -2.16 -1.87
N GLY A 152 -11.86 -2.44 -0.80
CA GLY A 152 -11.51 -3.47 0.18
C GLY A 152 -10.21 -3.20 0.94
N HIS A 153 -9.16 -3.99 0.67
CA HIS A 153 -7.86 -3.89 1.37
C HIS A 153 -7.03 -2.67 0.94
N ALA A 154 -7.50 -1.92 -0.04
CA ALA A 154 -6.85 -0.76 -0.64
C ALA A 154 -6.84 0.51 0.22
N GLN A 155 -7.56 0.55 1.35
CA GLN A 155 -7.84 1.79 2.08
C GLN A 155 -6.58 2.60 2.44
N ARG A 156 -5.50 1.94 2.89
CA ARG A 156 -4.25 2.66 3.25
C ARG A 156 -3.57 3.26 2.02
N THR A 157 -3.61 2.55 0.89
CA THR A 157 -3.13 3.05 -0.40
C THR A 157 -3.96 4.25 -0.85
N ALA A 158 -5.29 4.17 -0.72
CA ALA A 158 -6.20 5.27 -1.04
C ALA A 158 -5.88 6.53 -0.22
N ASP A 159 -5.73 6.38 1.11
CA ASP A 159 -5.41 7.50 1.99
C ASP A 159 -4.11 8.21 1.55
N ILE A 160 -3.05 7.46 1.22
CA ILE A 160 -1.77 8.01 0.72
C ILE A 160 -1.94 8.63 -0.68
N PHE A 161 -2.69 7.98 -1.56
CA PHE A 161 -2.92 8.45 -2.92
C PHE A 161 -3.63 9.81 -2.93
N TYR A 162 -4.70 9.97 -2.13
CA TYR A 162 -5.45 11.22 -2.10
C TYR A 162 -4.75 12.31 -1.26
N ASP A 163 -4.14 11.94 -0.12
CA ASP A 163 -3.45 12.88 0.76
C ASP A 163 -2.23 12.21 1.42
N LEU A 164 -1.06 12.42 0.84
CA LEU A 164 0.18 11.72 1.22
C LEU A 164 0.51 11.87 2.70
N GLU A 165 0.41 13.08 3.26
CA GLU A 165 0.75 13.34 4.67
C GLU A 165 -0.27 12.70 5.61
N TYR A 166 -1.57 12.77 5.27
CA TYR A 166 -2.62 12.12 6.05
C TYR A 166 -2.49 10.58 6.04
N GLY A 167 -2.30 9.99 4.85
CA GLY A 167 -2.10 8.55 4.71
C GLY A 167 -0.83 8.08 5.40
N LEU A 168 0.25 8.86 5.33
CA LEU A 168 1.49 8.58 6.05
C LEU A 168 1.28 8.59 7.57
N MET A 169 0.60 9.61 8.11
CA MET A 169 0.27 9.67 9.54
C MET A 169 -0.47 8.41 10.00
N ALA A 170 -1.43 7.95 9.20
CA ALA A 170 -2.19 6.75 9.50
C ALA A 170 -1.35 5.47 9.47
N CYS A 171 -0.39 5.33 8.57
CA CYS A 171 0.54 4.19 8.56
C CYS A 171 1.54 4.25 9.73
N LEU A 172 1.99 5.45 10.10
CA LEU A 172 2.98 5.66 11.16
C LEU A 172 2.38 5.60 12.57
N SER A 173 1.05 5.64 12.72
CA SER A 173 0.42 5.65 14.04
C SER A 173 0.54 4.33 14.81
N LEU A 174 1.03 3.26 14.19
CA LEU A 174 1.32 2.00 14.88
C LEU A 174 2.45 2.20 15.91
N PRO A 175 2.47 1.45 17.02
CA PRO A 175 3.31 1.77 18.18
C PRO A 175 4.80 1.39 17.99
N ASP A 176 5.13 0.65 16.94
CA ASP A 176 6.44 0.05 16.70
C ASP A 176 6.90 0.29 15.26
N ASP A 177 8.18 0.62 15.09
CA ASP A 177 8.75 1.02 13.80
C ASP A 177 8.73 -0.11 12.75
N GLU A 178 8.87 -1.37 13.14
CA GLU A 178 8.74 -2.48 12.18
C GLU A 178 7.30 -2.62 11.69
N LYS A 179 6.32 -2.47 12.58
CA LYS A 179 4.90 -2.46 12.18
C LYS A 179 4.58 -1.27 11.29
N ARG A 180 5.14 -0.09 11.56
CA ARG A 180 5.01 1.10 10.71
C ARG A 180 5.59 0.86 9.32
N LEU A 181 6.78 0.25 9.24
CA LEU A 181 7.40 -0.12 7.96
C LEU A 181 6.50 -1.09 7.18
N ARG A 182 6.03 -2.18 7.82
CA ARG A 182 5.06 -3.11 7.20
C ARG A 182 3.77 -2.45 6.75
N SER A 183 3.33 -1.40 7.44
CA SER A 183 2.13 -0.65 7.04
C SER A 183 2.34 0.19 5.77
N LEU A 184 3.59 0.48 5.39
CA LEU A 184 3.94 1.22 4.17
C LEU A 184 4.20 0.31 2.96
N GLU A 185 4.56 -0.96 3.19
CA GLU A 185 4.87 -1.94 2.13
C GLU A 185 3.77 -2.02 1.07
N THR A 186 2.54 -2.34 1.47
CA THR A 186 1.42 -2.49 0.51
C THR A 186 1.09 -1.18 -0.22
N PRO A 187 0.91 -0.03 0.44
CA PRO A 187 0.71 1.23 -0.27
C PRO A 187 1.79 1.57 -1.29
N MET A 188 3.06 1.43 -0.90
CA MET A 188 4.19 1.67 -1.81
C MET A 188 4.17 0.69 -2.99
N ARG A 189 4.01 -0.61 -2.74
CA ARG A 189 3.92 -1.61 -3.83
C ARG A 189 2.80 -1.27 -4.81
N TRP A 190 1.61 -0.97 -4.30
CA TRP A 190 0.43 -0.73 -5.13
C TRP A 190 0.53 0.58 -5.93
N ILE A 191 1.04 1.67 -5.34
CA ILE A 191 1.27 2.91 -6.09
C ILE A 191 2.25 2.66 -7.24
N TYR A 192 3.33 1.90 -6.99
CA TYR A 192 4.28 1.56 -8.04
C TYR A 192 3.63 0.73 -9.16
N GLN A 193 2.89 -0.31 -8.82
CA GLN A 193 2.15 -1.13 -9.79
C GLN A 193 1.15 -0.31 -10.61
N LEU A 194 0.37 0.57 -9.99
CA LEU A 194 -0.55 1.47 -10.70
C LEU A 194 0.19 2.40 -11.66
N TRP A 195 1.34 2.92 -11.24
CA TRP A 195 2.18 3.75 -12.08
C TRP A 195 2.72 2.96 -13.29
N ILE A 196 3.13 1.70 -13.11
CA ILE A 196 3.49 0.80 -14.21
C ILE A 196 2.30 0.56 -15.15
N MET A 197 1.09 0.33 -14.64
CA MET A 197 -0.11 0.23 -15.49
C MET A 197 -0.34 1.48 -16.33
N LYS A 198 -0.15 2.67 -15.74
CA LYS A 198 -0.19 3.95 -16.47
C LYS A 198 0.87 4.00 -17.58
N LEU A 199 2.10 3.55 -17.31
CA LEU A 199 3.15 3.49 -18.34
C LEU A 199 2.82 2.51 -19.47
N ILE A 200 2.19 1.37 -19.17
CA ILE A 200 1.69 0.43 -20.18
C ILE A 200 0.67 1.14 -21.08
N CYS A 201 -0.30 1.84 -20.50
CA CYS A 201 -1.29 2.57 -21.29
C CYS A 201 -0.67 3.69 -22.15
N GLU A 202 0.36 4.38 -21.64
CA GLU A 202 1.10 5.36 -22.45
C GLU A 202 1.88 4.71 -23.60
N ALA A 203 2.50 3.55 -23.37
CA ALA A 203 3.21 2.79 -24.41
C ALA A 203 2.28 2.38 -25.57
N LEU A 204 1.04 2.04 -25.23
CA LEU A 204 -0.02 1.67 -26.16
C LEU A 204 -0.76 2.87 -26.75
N ASP A 205 -0.41 4.11 -26.36
CA ASP A 205 -1.10 5.33 -26.80
C ASP A 205 -2.63 5.27 -26.58
N ILE A 206 -3.05 4.74 -25.43
CA ILE A 206 -4.46 4.62 -25.05
C ILE A 206 -5.15 5.99 -25.09
N LYS A 207 -6.32 6.04 -25.74
CA LYS A 207 -7.13 7.26 -25.91
C LYS A 207 -8.33 7.30 -25.00
N LYS A 208 -8.83 6.16 -24.54
CA LYS A 208 -10.05 6.07 -23.75
C LYS A 208 -10.02 4.88 -22.80
N ILE A 209 -10.59 5.08 -21.61
CA ILE A 209 -10.97 3.99 -20.71
C ILE A 209 -12.46 3.71 -20.93
N GLU A 210 -12.82 2.44 -21.11
CA GLU A 210 -14.21 2.05 -21.22
C GLU A 210 -14.91 2.20 -19.88
N LYS A 211 -16.18 2.61 -19.94
CA LYS A 211 -17.07 2.68 -18.79
C LYS A 211 -18.17 1.64 -18.96
N ASP A 212 -18.67 1.12 -17.86
CA ASP A 212 -19.89 0.33 -17.89
C ASP A 212 -21.12 1.24 -18.11
N GLU A 213 -22.24 0.64 -18.51
CA GLU A 213 -23.45 1.39 -18.90
C GLU A 213 -24.03 2.21 -17.74
N TRP A 214 -23.92 1.69 -16.51
CA TRP A 214 -24.41 2.34 -15.28
C TRP A 214 -23.43 3.36 -14.69
N GLU A 215 -22.22 3.48 -15.23
CA GLU A 215 -21.20 4.37 -14.69
C GLU A 215 -21.30 5.78 -15.31
N GLU A 216 -21.27 6.80 -14.46
CA GLU A 216 -21.16 8.20 -14.92
C GLU A 216 -19.81 8.46 -15.61
N LYS A 217 -18.74 7.86 -15.08
CA LYS A 217 -17.38 7.92 -15.60
C LYS A 217 -16.72 6.54 -15.53
N PRO A 218 -15.80 6.22 -16.46
CA PRO A 218 -14.99 5.02 -16.33
C PRO A 218 -14.16 5.05 -15.04
N ASP A 219 -13.89 3.90 -14.45
CA ASP A 219 -12.98 3.78 -13.33
C ASP A 219 -11.90 2.71 -13.54
N TRP A 220 -10.80 2.87 -12.80
CA TRP A 220 -9.89 1.77 -12.50
C TRP A 220 -10.30 1.20 -11.15
N TRP A 221 -10.89 0.01 -11.16
CA TRP A 221 -11.25 -0.65 -9.93
C TRP A 221 -10.02 -1.33 -9.30
N ILE A 222 -9.43 -0.66 -8.32
CA ILE A 222 -8.23 -1.11 -7.62
C ILE A 222 -8.62 -2.01 -6.46
N GLY A 223 -8.58 -3.31 -6.71
CA GLY A 223 -8.88 -4.33 -5.71
C GLY A 223 -8.14 -5.62 -6.01
N GLN A 224 -7.80 -6.33 -4.94
CA GLN A 224 -7.04 -7.56 -5.03
C GLN A 224 -7.91 -8.74 -5.50
N GLY A 225 -7.39 -9.54 -6.43
CA GLY A 225 -7.91 -10.89 -6.69
C GLY A 225 -9.28 -10.94 -7.38
N ARG A 226 -9.56 -9.97 -8.24
CA ARG A 226 -10.77 -9.95 -9.06
C ARG A 226 -10.59 -10.78 -10.33
N PRO A 227 -11.60 -11.56 -10.75
CA PRO A 227 -11.59 -12.24 -12.04
C PRO A 227 -11.90 -11.27 -13.19
N SER A 228 -12.68 -10.20 -12.97
CA SER A 228 -12.90 -9.14 -13.95
C SER A 228 -11.68 -8.23 -14.07
N PRO A 229 -11.42 -7.64 -15.24
CA PRO A 229 -10.34 -6.67 -15.40
C PRO A 229 -10.54 -5.47 -14.46
N THR A 230 -9.42 -4.84 -14.11
CA THR A 230 -9.40 -3.54 -13.41
C THR A 230 -10.01 -2.47 -14.29
N PHE A 231 -9.74 -2.53 -15.59
CA PHE A 231 -10.38 -1.69 -16.61
C PHE A 231 -10.14 -2.28 -18.01
N VAL A 232 -10.94 -1.82 -18.97
CA VAL A 232 -10.68 -1.99 -20.41
C VAL A 232 -10.28 -0.64 -20.99
N ALA A 233 -9.19 -0.63 -21.74
CA ALA A 233 -8.63 0.55 -22.38
C ALA A 233 -8.65 0.38 -23.89
N THR A 234 -8.87 1.47 -24.62
CA THR A 234 -8.93 1.46 -26.08
C THR A 234 -8.03 2.51 -26.71
N ASN A 235 -7.37 2.08 -27.79
CA ASN A 235 -6.87 2.92 -28.87
C ASN A 235 -7.59 2.44 -30.16
N PHE A 236 -6.89 2.20 -31.27
CA PHE A 236 -7.44 1.46 -32.42
C PHE A 236 -7.83 0.01 -32.09
N ASP A 237 -7.15 -0.61 -31.13
CA ASP A 237 -7.40 -1.91 -30.51
C ASP A 237 -7.99 -1.75 -29.09
N SER A 238 -8.53 -2.84 -28.55
CA SER A 238 -8.94 -2.94 -27.14
C SER A 238 -7.90 -3.71 -26.32
N TYR A 239 -7.74 -3.36 -25.05
CA TYR A 239 -6.90 -4.05 -24.10
C TYR A 239 -7.61 -4.17 -22.75
N SER A 240 -7.66 -5.38 -22.20
CA SER A 240 -8.10 -5.62 -20.83
C SER A 240 -6.90 -5.71 -19.90
N LEU A 241 -6.91 -4.94 -18.82
CA LEU A 241 -5.83 -4.91 -17.83
C LEU A 241 -6.34 -5.36 -16.46
N TRP A 242 -5.59 -6.24 -15.82
CA TRP A 242 -5.84 -6.69 -14.45
C TRP A 242 -4.72 -6.25 -13.53
N PHE A 243 -5.11 -5.69 -12.40
CA PHE A 243 -4.30 -5.42 -11.23
C PHE A 243 -4.43 -6.58 -10.23
N GLU A 244 -3.32 -7.11 -9.75
CA GLU A 244 -3.29 -8.19 -8.76
C GLU A 244 -4.16 -9.38 -9.25
N PHE A 245 -3.84 -9.88 -10.46
CA PHE A 245 -4.64 -10.79 -11.29
C PHE A 245 -4.89 -12.15 -10.64
N GLN A 246 -6.16 -12.55 -10.50
CA GLN A 246 -6.52 -13.87 -10.01
C GLN A 246 -7.60 -14.51 -10.89
N PRO A 247 -7.26 -15.57 -11.67
CA PRO A 247 -8.17 -16.13 -12.67
C PRO A 247 -9.41 -16.81 -12.06
N SER A 248 -9.32 -17.28 -10.81
CA SER A 248 -10.49 -17.73 -10.04
C SER A 248 -10.17 -17.86 -8.54
N ARG A 249 -11.21 -17.97 -7.69
CA ARG A 249 -11.04 -18.42 -6.29
C ARG A 249 -10.42 -19.83 -6.19
N ALA A 250 -10.54 -20.64 -7.25
CA ALA A 250 -9.95 -21.98 -7.35
C ALA A 250 -8.47 -21.96 -7.80
N ALA A 251 -7.88 -20.79 -8.11
CA ALA A 251 -6.45 -20.66 -8.43
C ALA A 251 -5.53 -21.13 -7.28
N HIS A 252 -6.05 -21.22 -6.05
CA HIS A 252 -5.39 -21.92 -4.93
C HIS A 252 -5.07 -23.41 -5.23
N LEU A 253 -5.69 -24.01 -6.25
CA LEU A 253 -5.44 -25.37 -6.73
C LEU A 253 -4.31 -25.44 -7.79
N ILE A 254 -3.91 -24.34 -8.42
CA ILE A 254 -2.74 -24.33 -9.33
C ILE A 254 -1.46 -24.64 -8.52
N GLY A 255 -1.39 -24.18 -7.27
CA GLY A 255 -0.33 -24.54 -6.33
C GLY A 255 -0.26 -26.03 -5.97
N LEU A 256 -1.36 -26.80 -6.15
CA LEU A 256 -1.34 -28.25 -5.97
C LEU A 256 -0.59 -28.98 -7.11
N PHE A 257 -0.65 -28.47 -8.34
CA PHE A 257 0.11 -29.04 -9.48
C PHE A 257 1.60 -28.68 -9.46
N LEU A 258 1.97 -27.57 -8.81
CA LEU A 258 3.36 -27.10 -8.69
C LEU A 258 4.06 -27.59 -7.39
N GLY A 259 3.44 -28.52 -6.65
CA GLY A 259 4.02 -29.10 -5.42
C GLY A 259 4.19 -28.12 -4.26
N LYS A 260 3.68 -26.88 -4.36
CA LYS A 260 3.76 -25.85 -3.31
C LYS A 260 2.47 -25.05 -3.25
N ARG A 261 1.91 -24.91 -2.04
CA ARG A 261 0.84 -23.94 -1.71
C ARG A 261 1.37 -22.50 -1.82
N VAL A 262 1.63 -22.02 -3.03
CA VAL A 262 1.85 -20.60 -3.28
C VAL A 262 0.52 -20.05 -3.79
N PRO A 263 -0.13 -19.09 -3.10
CA PRO A 263 -1.19 -18.30 -3.71
C PRO A 263 -0.54 -17.44 -4.79
N ILE A 264 -0.57 -17.92 -6.03
CA ILE A 264 0.09 -17.30 -7.18
C ILE A 264 -0.80 -16.17 -7.70
N ARG A 265 -0.25 -14.96 -7.78
CA ARG A 265 -0.95 -13.79 -8.31
C ARG A 265 0.04 -12.86 -9.02
N PRO A 266 -0.02 -12.74 -10.35
CA PRO A 266 0.73 -11.74 -11.08
C PRO A 266 0.30 -10.33 -10.69
N ASP A 267 1.26 -9.43 -10.59
CA ASP A 267 0.98 -8.03 -10.26
C ASP A 267 0.13 -7.35 -11.33
N ILE A 268 0.48 -7.49 -12.60
CA ILE A 268 -0.25 -6.93 -13.73
C ILE A 268 -0.36 -7.97 -14.85
N ALA A 269 -1.56 -8.15 -15.38
CA ALA A 269 -1.79 -8.92 -16.60
C ALA A 269 -2.48 -8.05 -17.65
N VAL A 270 -2.06 -8.19 -18.91
CA VAL A 270 -2.60 -7.45 -20.05
C VAL A 270 -2.93 -8.43 -21.17
N CYS A 271 -4.14 -8.30 -21.71
CA CYS A 271 -4.60 -9.08 -22.85
C CYS A 271 -5.14 -8.13 -23.93
N LYS A 272 -4.77 -8.38 -25.19
CA LYS A 272 -5.34 -7.71 -26.37
C LYS A 272 -6.74 -8.27 -26.62
N GLY A 273 -7.70 -7.37 -26.79
CA GLY A 273 -9.12 -7.66 -26.86
C GLY A 273 -9.88 -7.11 -25.66
N ARG A 274 -11.20 -7.25 -25.74
CA ARG A 274 -12.15 -6.83 -24.71
C ARG A 274 -12.69 -8.07 -23.99
N PHE A 275 -12.33 -8.21 -22.73
CA PHE A 275 -12.77 -9.30 -21.86
C PHE A 275 -13.51 -8.77 -20.65
N ARG A 276 -14.48 -9.54 -20.14
CA ARG A 276 -15.23 -9.21 -18.91
C ARG A 276 -14.79 -10.04 -17.72
N ASP A 277 -14.25 -11.23 -17.96
CA ASP A 277 -13.83 -12.16 -16.91
C ASP A 277 -12.60 -12.96 -17.35
N ALA A 278 -11.71 -13.26 -16.41
CA ALA A 278 -10.50 -14.04 -16.61
C ALA A 278 -10.77 -15.44 -17.19
N LYS A 279 -11.96 -16.00 -17.01
CA LYS A 279 -12.36 -17.29 -17.61
C LYS A 279 -12.48 -17.25 -19.13
N GLU A 280 -12.65 -16.06 -19.70
CA GLU A 280 -12.70 -15.87 -21.16
C GLU A 280 -11.30 -15.92 -21.79
N LEU A 281 -10.25 -15.81 -20.97
CA LEU A 281 -8.86 -15.82 -21.43
C LEU A 281 -8.43 -17.24 -21.79
N GLN A 282 -8.02 -17.42 -23.05
CA GLN A 282 -7.30 -18.62 -23.47
C GLN A 282 -5.81 -18.53 -23.09
N LYS A 283 -5.24 -17.32 -23.19
CA LYS A 283 -3.85 -17.02 -22.89
C LYS A 283 -3.70 -15.56 -22.47
N ILE A 284 -2.70 -15.27 -21.65
CA ILE A 284 -2.32 -13.90 -21.26
C ILE A 284 -1.23 -13.42 -22.21
N ASP A 285 -1.39 -12.25 -22.81
CA ASP A 285 -0.40 -11.72 -23.78
C ASP A 285 0.85 -11.20 -23.08
N LEU A 286 0.66 -10.45 -21.98
CA LEU A 286 1.74 -9.91 -21.19
C LEU A 286 1.45 -10.01 -19.69
N ILE A 287 2.41 -10.55 -18.94
CA ILE A 287 2.50 -10.38 -17.50
C ILE A 287 3.61 -9.39 -17.17
N VAL A 288 3.34 -8.45 -16.26
CA VAL A 288 4.36 -7.56 -15.68
C VAL A 288 4.43 -7.77 -14.18
N GLU A 289 5.59 -8.23 -13.69
CA GLU A 289 5.88 -8.39 -12.26
C GLU A 289 6.66 -7.16 -11.77
N CYS A 290 6.25 -6.56 -10.65
CA CYS A 290 6.78 -5.29 -10.18
C CYS A 290 7.53 -5.45 -8.85
N LYS A 291 8.77 -4.96 -8.78
CA LYS A 291 9.56 -4.91 -7.54
C LYS A 291 10.01 -3.50 -7.21
N ASN A 292 9.53 -2.95 -6.10
CA ASN A 292 9.90 -1.61 -5.65
C ASN A 292 11.01 -1.58 -4.58
N GLU A 293 11.33 -2.72 -3.97
CA GLU A 293 12.38 -2.84 -2.96
C GLU A 293 13.78 -3.04 -3.55
N ASP A 294 14.80 -2.88 -2.71
CA ASP A 294 16.19 -3.16 -3.06
C ASP A 294 16.34 -4.63 -3.52
N PHE A 295 17.16 -4.86 -4.55
CA PHE A 295 17.31 -6.19 -5.17
C PHE A 295 17.60 -7.32 -4.18
N ASP A 296 18.40 -7.05 -3.16
CA ASP A 296 18.76 -8.05 -2.15
C ASP A 296 17.58 -8.57 -1.32
N VAL A 297 16.48 -7.82 -1.25
CA VAL A 297 15.26 -8.21 -0.52
C VAL A 297 14.50 -9.30 -1.26
N TRP A 298 14.44 -9.23 -2.59
CA TRP A 298 13.59 -10.10 -3.41
C TRP A 298 14.36 -11.00 -4.38
N LYS A 299 15.69 -10.97 -4.43
CA LYS A 299 16.49 -11.78 -5.37
C LYS A 299 16.16 -13.28 -5.34
N GLU A 300 15.81 -13.82 -4.18
CA GLU A 300 15.42 -15.23 -4.01
C GLU A 300 14.06 -15.55 -4.66
N GLU A 301 13.21 -14.53 -4.84
CA GLU A 301 11.93 -14.63 -5.54
C GLU A 301 12.12 -14.96 -7.02
N ILE A 302 13.29 -14.71 -7.62
CA ILE A 302 13.55 -15.07 -9.02
C ILE A 302 13.31 -16.58 -9.23
N GLU A 303 13.92 -17.41 -8.39
CA GLU A 303 13.82 -18.87 -8.48
C GLU A 303 12.56 -19.41 -7.81
N THR A 304 12.10 -18.75 -6.74
CA THR A 304 11.03 -19.29 -5.91
C THR A 304 9.64 -18.84 -6.34
N GLN A 305 9.56 -17.76 -7.13
CA GLN A 305 8.32 -17.11 -7.51
C GLN A 305 8.28 -16.77 -9.00
N ILE A 306 9.19 -15.91 -9.49
CA ILE A 306 9.09 -15.27 -10.81
C ILE A 306 9.20 -16.30 -11.94
N ILE A 307 10.21 -17.17 -11.94
CA ILE A 307 10.35 -18.23 -12.94
C ILE A 307 9.19 -19.24 -12.86
N PRO A 308 8.84 -19.78 -11.67
CA PRO A 308 7.65 -20.61 -11.53
C PRO A 308 6.36 -19.95 -12.02
N TYR A 309 6.22 -18.63 -11.87
CA TYR A 309 5.05 -17.89 -12.34
C TYR A 309 4.98 -17.87 -13.86
N PHE A 310 6.11 -17.62 -14.52
CA PHE A 310 6.22 -17.67 -15.97
C PHE A 310 5.85 -19.07 -16.51
N GLU A 311 6.40 -20.12 -15.91
CA GLU A 311 6.13 -21.51 -16.30
C GLU A 311 4.68 -21.95 -16.04
N GLY A 312 4.08 -21.45 -14.96
CA GLY A 312 2.73 -21.78 -14.54
C GLY A 312 1.65 -21.11 -15.37
N PHE A 313 1.75 -19.80 -15.63
CA PHE A 313 0.77 -19.07 -16.44
C PHE A 313 1.00 -19.21 -17.94
N LYS A 314 2.24 -19.49 -18.36
CA LYS A 314 2.64 -19.55 -19.78
C LYS A 314 2.14 -18.34 -20.58
N PRO A 315 2.37 -17.09 -20.11
CA PRO A 315 1.98 -15.93 -20.87
C PRO A 315 2.75 -15.90 -22.20
N THR A 316 2.27 -15.16 -23.20
CA THR A 316 3.03 -14.97 -24.44
C THR A 316 4.33 -14.23 -24.14
N ASN A 317 4.30 -13.24 -23.26
CA ASN A 317 5.47 -12.51 -22.81
C ASN A 317 5.41 -12.22 -21.31
N MET A 318 6.58 -12.08 -20.68
CA MET A 318 6.69 -11.61 -19.31
C MET A 318 7.81 -10.57 -19.17
N ILE A 319 7.53 -9.51 -18.43
CA ILE A 319 8.50 -8.48 -18.05
C ILE A 319 8.60 -8.45 -16.53
N LEU A 320 9.81 -8.55 -16.00
CA LEU A 320 10.11 -8.17 -14.63
C LEU A 320 10.57 -6.71 -14.63
N VAL A 321 9.86 -5.84 -13.91
CA VAL A 321 10.28 -4.45 -13.71
C VAL A 321 10.70 -4.23 -12.26
N SER A 322 11.81 -3.51 -12.07
CA SER A 322 12.22 -3.04 -10.76
C SER A 322 12.47 -1.55 -10.75
N MET A 323 11.97 -0.89 -9.70
CA MET A 323 12.27 0.51 -9.41
C MET A 323 13.76 0.71 -9.12
N LYS A 324 14.44 -0.34 -8.66
CA LYS A 324 15.86 -0.35 -8.31
C LYS A 324 16.68 -1.10 -9.35
N GLN A 325 18.00 -1.01 -9.23
CA GLN A 325 18.91 -1.68 -10.14
C GLN A 325 18.79 -3.21 -10.01
N ILE A 326 18.68 -3.89 -11.15
CA ILE A 326 18.83 -5.35 -11.25
C ILE A 326 20.24 -5.63 -11.79
N PRO A 327 21.06 -6.45 -11.11
CA PRO A 327 22.40 -6.78 -11.61
C PRO A 327 22.32 -7.47 -12.98
N VAL A 328 23.29 -7.14 -13.86
CA VAL A 328 23.31 -7.61 -15.26
C VAL A 328 23.26 -9.14 -15.37
N THR A 329 23.96 -9.84 -14.47
CA THR A 329 23.97 -11.31 -14.42
C THR A 329 22.58 -11.90 -14.22
N PHE A 330 21.73 -11.26 -13.42
CA PHE A 330 20.36 -11.70 -13.20
C PHE A 330 19.42 -11.32 -14.34
N LYS A 331 19.64 -10.16 -15.00
CA LYS A 331 18.93 -9.82 -16.23
C LYS A 331 19.19 -10.87 -17.33
N GLN A 332 20.45 -11.25 -17.54
CA GLN A 332 20.83 -12.29 -18.49
C GLN A 332 20.25 -13.66 -18.12
N LYS A 333 20.16 -13.98 -16.83
CA LYS A 333 19.54 -15.22 -16.36
C LYS A 333 18.05 -15.27 -16.69
N LEU A 334 17.32 -14.18 -16.45
CA LEU A 334 15.90 -14.05 -16.77
C LEU A 334 15.67 -14.09 -18.28
N GLU A 335 16.53 -13.45 -19.06
CA GLU A 335 16.44 -13.47 -20.52
C GLU A 335 16.59 -14.88 -21.11
N LYS A 336 17.49 -15.71 -20.56
CA LYS A 336 17.65 -17.12 -20.96
C LYS A 336 16.40 -17.96 -20.78
N VAL A 337 15.52 -17.58 -19.85
CA VAL A 337 14.24 -18.26 -19.61
C VAL A 337 13.07 -17.56 -20.31
N GLY A 338 13.33 -16.52 -21.10
CA GLY A 338 12.31 -15.79 -21.87
C GLY A 338 11.64 -14.63 -21.12
N ILE A 339 12.19 -14.21 -19.98
CA ILE A 339 11.66 -13.09 -19.18
C ILE A 339 12.54 -11.84 -19.41
N ARG A 340 11.95 -10.76 -19.92
CA ARG A 340 12.67 -9.48 -20.07
C ARG A 340 12.75 -8.77 -18.71
N ALA A 341 13.91 -8.20 -18.36
CA ALA A 341 14.12 -7.57 -17.06
C ALA A 341 14.60 -6.11 -17.18
N ILE A 342 13.81 -5.18 -16.66
CA ILE A 342 14.10 -3.73 -16.67
C ILE A 342 14.28 -3.27 -15.23
N GLY A 343 15.40 -2.62 -14.94
CA GLY A 343 15.74 -2.09 -13.62
C GLY A 343 15.90 -0.58 -13.67
N ASN A 344 15.97 0.06 -12.51
CA ASN A 344 15.96 1.52 -12.37
C ASN A 344 14.71 2.19 -12.96
N LEU A 345 13.59 1.46 -13.05
CA LEU A 345 12.34 2.01 -13.56
C LEU A 345 11.67 2.89 -12.50
N ALA A 346 12.26 4.07 -12.27
CA ALA A 346 11.85 5.06 -11.30
C ALA A 346 11.26 6.30 -12.03
N PRO A 347 10.44 7.13 -11.37
CA PRO A 347 9.69 8.21 -12.03
C PRO A 347 10.58 9.34 -12.58
N ASN A 348 11.86 9.37 -12.18
CA ASN A 348 12.86 10.33 -12.62
C ASN A 348 13.88 9.74 -13.60
N ASP A 349 13.78 8.46 -13.95
CA ASP A 349 14.67 7.79 -14.92
C ASP A 349 13.96 7.68 -16.27
N MET A 350 14.08 8.74 -17.09
CA MET A 350 13.44 8.79 -18.40
C MET A 350 13.97 7.72 -19.36
N ALA A 351 15.23 7.32 -19.23
CA ALA A 351 15.80 6.30 -20.10
C ALA A 351 15.16 4.93 -19.83
N ALA A 352 15.02 4.56 -18.55
CA ALA A 352 14.35 3.32 -18.17
C ALA A 352 12.85 3.34 -18.54
N ILE A 353 12.18 4.50 -18.38
CA ILE A 353 10.77 4.67 -18.77
C ILE A 353 10.58 4.44 -20.28
N GLU A 354 11.42 5.05 -21.13
CA GLU A 354 11.32 4.88 -22.57
C GLU A 354 11.71 3.47 -23.03
N GLU A 355 12.69 2.84 -22.38
CA GLU A 355 13.01 1.42 -22.59
C GLU A 355 11.79 0.53 -22.30
N PHE A 356 11.14 0.74 -21.14
CA PHE A 356 9.93 0.00 -20.77
C PHE A 356 8.80 0.18 -21.78
N LYS A 357 8.50 1.43 -22.16
CA LYS A 357 7.45 1.73 -23.14
C LYS A 357 7.73 1.09 -24.49
N ARG A 358 8.97 1.15 -24.98
CA ARG A 358 9.37 0.50 -26.23
C ARG A 358 9.13 -1.01 -26.17
N VAL A 359 9.56 -1.67 -25.09
CA VAL A 359 9.39 -3.11 -24.91
C VAL A 359 7.91 -3.50 -24.84
N VAL A 360 7.07 -2.76 -24.11
CA VAL A 360 5.62 -3.01 -24.08
C VAL A 360 5.02 -2.87 -25.47
N LYS A 361 5.39 -1.82 -26.20
CA LYS A 361 4.90 -1.58 -27.56
C LYS A 361 5.31 -2.72 -28.51
N GLU A 362 6.55 -3.19 -28.46
CA GLU A 362 7.01 -4.34 -29.26
C GLU A 362 6.24 -5.64 -28.98
N ILE A 363 5.74 -5.81 -27.76
CA ILE A 363 5.05 -7.03 -27.33
C ILE A 363 3.55 -7.01 -27.68
N LEU A 364 2.91 -5.83 -27.61
CA LEU A 364 1.45 -5.70 -27.65
C LEU A 364 0.90 -4.94 -28.86
N SER A 365 1.77 -4.37 -29.71
CA SER A 365 1.39 -3.84 -31.03
C SER A 365 1.31 -5.00 -32.00
#